data_AF-A0A7C5G097-F1
#
_entry.id   AF-A0A7C5G097-F1
#
_cell.length_a   1.000
_cell.length_b   1.000
_cell.length_c   1.000
_cell.angle_alpha   90.00
_cell.angle_beta   90.00
_cell.angle_gamma   90.00
#
_symmetry.space_group_name_H-M   'P 1'
#
loop_
_entity.id
_entity.type
_entity.pdbx_description
1 polymer ?
#
loop_
_entity_poly.entity_id
_entity_poly.type
_entity_poly.pdbx_seq_one_letter_code
_entity_poly.pdbx_strand_id
1 'polypeptide(L)' 'MRDLLTEFRTYSDDSGQLRIQARCTGVDSPKQEVVLETRDGKEIRVPIQQLREAERFFLRKSFPELGEET' A
#
# COMPACT_ATOMS: atom_id res chain seq x y z
N MET A 1 10.74 7.97 12.83
CA MET A 1 10.38 7.12 11.66
C MET A 1 8.86 6.99 11.61
N ARG A 2 8.13 8.12 11.42
CA ARG A 2 6.65 8.19 11.50
C ARG A 2 5.99 8.95 10.34
N ASP A 3 6.76 9.65 9.50
CA ASP A 3 6.22 10.56 8.48
C ASP A 3 5.96 9.92 7.10
N LEU A 4 6.51 8.73 6.83
CA LEU A 4 6.45 8.11 5.50
C LEU A 4 5.06 7.58 5.11
N LEU A 5 4.18 7.34 6.07
CA LEU A 5 2.83 6.78 5.86
C LEU A 5 1.76 7.86 5.73
N THR A 6 2.05 9.08 6.17
CA THR A 6 1.12 10.22 6.09
C THR A 6 1.15 10.95 4.76
N GLU A 7 2.12 10.66 3.89
CA GLU A 7 2.26 11.31 2.58
C GLU A 7 1.47 10.58 1.50
N PHE A 8 0.83 11.37 0.62
CA PHE A 8 0.16 10.84 -0.56
C PHE A 8 1.20 10.30 -1.56
N ARG A 9 1.18 8.99 -1.79
CA ARG A 9 1.99 8.29 -2.79
C ARG A 9 1.15 7.82 -3.95
N THR A 10 1.80 7.66 -5.10
CA THR A 10 1.18 7.04 -6.27
C THR A 10 1.47 5.55 -6.24
N TYR A 11 0.48 4.75 -5.83
CA TYR A 11 0.51 3.31 -5.95
C TYR A 11 0.17 2.92 -7.38
N SER A 12 0.91 1.95 -7.92
CA SER A 12 0.66 1.45 -9.26
C SER A 12 0.66 -0.07 -9.28
N ASP A 13 -0.13 -0.66 -10.18
CA ASP A 13 -0.08 -2.09 -10.48
C ASP A 13 1.06 -2.42 -11.45
N ASP A 14 1.39 -3.70 -11.59
CA ASP A 14 2.46 -4.17 -12.47
C ASP A 14 2.28 -3.73 -13.94
N SER A 15 1.04 -3.70 -14.43
CA SER A 15 0.69 -3.24 -15.78
C SER A 15 0.80 -1.72 -15.94
N GLY A 16 0.83 -0.97 -14.83
CA GLY A 16 0.84 0.48 -14.80
C GLY A 16 -0.40 1.17 -15.35
N GLN A 17 -1.47 0.41 -15.52
CA GLN A 17 -2.78 0.90 -15.91
C GLN A 17 -3.51 1.50 -14.71
N LEU A 18 -3.33 0.89 -13.54
CA LEU A 18 -3.80 1.41 -12.27
C LEU A 18 -2.73 2.35 -11.71
N ARG A 19 -3.11 3.62 -11.52
CA ARG A 19 -2.32 4.62 -10.81
C ARG A 19 -3.24 5.33 -9.83
N ILE A 20 -3.04 5.07 -8.55
CA ILE A 20 -3.88 5.62 -7.50
C ILE A 20 -3.00 6.46 -6.59
N GLN A 21 -3.36 7.74 -6.46
CA GLN A 21 -2.72 8.61 -5.48
C GLN A 21 -3.47 8.51 -4.14
N ALA A 22 -2.82 7.88 -3.17
CA ALA A 22 -3.39 7.64 -1.85
C ALA A 22 -2.29 7.64 -0.79
N ARG A 23 -2.66 7.79 0.47
CA ARG A 23 -1.78 7.57 1.62
C ARG A 23 -2.12 6.25 2.26
N CYS A 24 -1.13 5.50 2.73
CA CYS A 24 -1.39 4.24 3.43
C CYS A 24 -1.76 4.55 4.89
N THR A 25 -3.01 4.28 5.26
CA THR A 25 -3.50 4.51 6.63
C THR A 25 -3.38 3.27 7.50
N GLY A 26 -3.20 2.09 6.90
CA GLY A 26 -3.00 0.85 7.62
C GLY A 26 -2.91 -0.36 6.69
N VAL A 27 -2.85 -1.54 7.27
CA VAL A 27 -2.82 -2.82 6.55
C VAL A 27 -3.72 -3.83 7.23
N ASP A 28 -4.25 -4.76 6.44
CA ASP A 28 -5.02 -5.92 6.89
C ASP A 28 -4.13 -7.16 6.66
N SER A 29 -3.32 -7.48 7.66
CA SER A 29 -2.40 -8.64 7.65
C SER A 29 -3.08 -9.97 7.27
N PRO A 30 -4.24 -10.37 7.85
CA PRO A 30 -4.84 -11.66 7.52
C PRO A 30 -5.35 -11.76 6.09
N LYS A 31 -5.72 -10.63 5.46
CA LYS A 31 -6.13 -10.60 4.05
C LYS A 31 -5.01 -10.19 3.10
N GLN A 32 -3.84 -9.82 3.61
CA GLN A 32 -2.73 -9.28 2.81
C GLN A 32 -3.16 -8.06 1.99
N GLU A 33 -3.99 -7.19 2.58
CA GLU A 33 -4.48 -5.97 1.93
C GLU A 33 -3.86 -4.74 2.58
N VAL A 34 -3.68 -3.69 1.79
CA VAL A 34 -3.31 -2.37 2.31
C VAL A 34 -4.50 -1.44 2.27
N VAL A 35 -4.67 -0.68 3.35
CA VAL A 35 -5.72 0.31 3.51
C VAL A 35 -5.16 1.64 3.06
N LEU A 36 -5.67 2.12 1.94
CA LEU A 36 -5.22 3.34 1.29
C LEU A 36 -6.33 4.38 1.36
N GLU A 37 -6.01 5.59 1.80
CA GLU A 37 -6.93 6.73 1.75
C GLU A 37 -6.57 7.63 0.59
N THR A 38 -7.50 7.74 -0.36
CA THR A 38 -7.38 8.62 -1.54
C THR A 38 -7.51 10.09 -1.17
N ARG A 39 -7.12 11.00 -2.07
CA ARG A 39 -7.22 12.46 -1.84
C ARG A 39 -8.64 12.94 -1.58
N ASP A 40 -9.63 12.24 -2.11
CA ASP A 40 -11.05 12.50 -1.89
C ASP A 40 -11.54 12.05 -0.48
N GLY A 41 -10.64 11.55 0.37
CA GLY A 41 -10.97 11.02 1.69
C GLY A 41 -11.64 9.65 1.65
N LYS A 42 -11.66 8.98 0.49
CA LYS A 42 -12.19 7.61 0.38
C LYS A 42 -11.12 6.61 0.76
N GLU A 43 -11.48 5.71 1.67
CA GLU A 43 -10.70 4.52 1.98
C GLU A 43 -10.95 3.44 0.94
N ILE A 44 -9.88 2.90 0.39
CA ILE A 44 -9.88 1.74 -0.51
C ILE A 44 -8.95 0.68 0.06
N ARG A 45 -9.27 -0.58 -0.24
CA ARG A 45 -8.44 -1.73 0.16
C ARG A 45 -7.88 -2.34 -1.10
N VAL A 46 -6.57 -2.46 -1.16
CA VAL A 46 -5.86 -3.00 -2.33
C VAL A 46 -5.03 -4.19 -1.86
N PRO A 47 -5.19 -5.38 -2.46
CA PRO A 47 -4.32 -6.51 -2.17
C PRO A 47 -2.88 -6.16 -2.49
N ILE A 48 -1.95 -6.40 -1.56
CA ILE A 48 -0.54 -6.04 -1.76
C ILE A 48 0.07 -6.72 -2.98
N GLN A 49 -0.42 -7.91 -3.34
CA GLN A 49 0.01 -8.65 -4.53
C GLN A 49 -0.29 -7.94 -5.85
N GLN A 50 -1.32 -7.08 -5.89
CA GLN A 50 -1.64 -6.28 -7.08
C GLN A 50 -0.70 -5.10 -7.26
N LEU A 51 -0.02 -4.68 -6.19
CA LEU A 51 0.95 -3.61 -6.26
C LEU A 51 2.27 -4.12 -6.84
N ARG A 52 2.98 -3.22 -7.51
CA ARG A 52 4.35 -3.46 -7.99
C ARG A 52 5.27 -3.85 -6.85
N GLU A 53 6.28 -4.64 -7.18
CA GLU A 53 7.29 -5.11 -6.23
C GLU A 53 7.93 -4.00 -5.40
N ALA A 54 8.24 -2.85 -6.01
CA ALA A 54 8.83 -1.71 -5.29
C ALA A 54 7.90 -1.19 -4.17
N GLU A 55 6.59 -1.11 -4.44
CA GLU A 55 5.60 -0.68 -3.44
C GLU A 55 5.36 -1.77 -2.41
N ARG A 56 5.36 -3.05 -2.81
CA ARG A 56 5.30 -4.16 -1.87
C ARG A 56 6.46 -4.12 -0.88
N PHE A 57 7.67 -3.89 -1.38
CA PHE A 57 8.86 -3.80 -0.54
C PHE A 57 8.80 -2.61 0.42
N PHE A 58 8.34 -1.45 -0.06
CA PHE A 58 8.13 -0.28 0.79
C PHE A 58 7.09 -0.53 1.89
N LEU A 59 5.97 -1.15 1.54
CA LEU A 59 4.88 -1.47 2.47
C LEU A 59 5.32 -2.53 3.48
N ARG A 60 6.01 -3.60 3.08
CA ARG A 60 6.58 -4.60 4.00
C ARG A 60 7.60 -4.01 4.96
N LYS A 61 8.45 -3.10 4.48
CA LYS A 61 9.41 -2.38 5.34
C LYS A 61 8.72 -1.49 6.37
N SER A 62 7.55 -0.94 6.02
CA SER A 62 6.77 -0.08 6.91
C SER A 62 5.83 -0.87 7.83
N PHE A 63 5.33 -2.02 7.35
CA PHE A 63 4.37 -2.91 8.00
C PHE A 63 4.89 -4.34 7.93
N PRO A 64 5.77 -4.75 8.88
CA PRO A 64 6.34 -6.10 8.90
C PRO A 64 5.29 -7.20 9.10
N GLU A 65 4.08 -6.86 9.58
CA GLU A 65 2.94 -7.77 9.72
C GLU A 65 2.38 -8.30 8.40
N LEU A 66 2.72 -7.66 7.27
CA LEU A 66 2.41 -8.19 5.94
C LEU A 66 3.28 -9.41 5.59
N GLY A 67 4.30 -9.72 6.40
CA GLY A 67 5.15 -10.90 6.25
C GLY A 67 6.19 -10.74 5.13
N GLU A 68 7.33 -11.41 5.33
CA GLU A 68 8.28 -11.71 4.26
C GLU A 68 7.73 -12.91 3.49
N GLU A 69 7.54 -12.77 2.17
CA GLU A 69 7.46 -13.97 1.31
C GLU A 69 8.85 -14.62 1.38
N THR A 70 8.93 -15.74 2.08
CA THR A 70 10.09 -16.66 2.08
C THR A 70 10.35 -17.20 0.68
#